data_AF-Q600S5-F1
#
_entry.id   AF-Q600S5-F1
#
_cell.length_a   1.000
_cell.length_b   1.000
_cell.length_c   1.000
_cell.angle_alpha   90.00
_cell.angle_beta   90.00
_cell.angle_gamma   90.00
#
_symmetry.space_group_name_H-M   'P 1'
#
loop_
_entity.id
_entity.type
_entity.pdbx_description
1 polymer ?
#
loop_
_entity_poly.entity_id
_entity_poly.type
_entity_poly.pdbx_seq_one_letter_code
_entity_poly.pdbx_strand_id
1 'polypeptide(L)'
;MKKFIKKLLFSSSAIILSPLFFISCYQNEATRLYQEAQKYYKIRDFLKNPFDDLFDQQSDYAKDIAKFLDQNYQWTQQDKLKFKDDKLPDQQYFDKILAEIVEWKDGDTVILKSLNSEKLPQLFSVRLESIDTPETGMINKDGKYEKTSGVEAKFANKATEFAKKILPVKAKVYFVFHKTGPSRSYERYVGSIFFGHDEFYKNYSLEIVKAGLAAPILHSGFSAINDPTTIYSYLSIKQASALENAINKKFGVFEGIRDKKFNSITQVLEEIWKTRGLPPISNFLVLGDKNKNKNVVDWYEFGRELKEKK
;
A
#
# COMPACT_ATOMS: atom_id res chain seq x y z
N MET A 1 80.21 -32.34 -33.74
CA MET A 1 79.27 -32.78 -32.69
C MET A 1 78.09 -31.82 -32.62
N LYS A 2 76.88 -32.36 -32.75
CA LYS A 2 75.51 -31.80 -32.54
C LYS A 2 75.24 -30.39 -33.14
N LYS A 3 74.72 -30.33 -34.37
CA LYS A 3 73.28 -30.30 -34.75
C LYS A 3 72.66 -28.89 -34.53
N PHE A 4 72.46 -28.12 -35.60
CA PHE A 4 71.17 -27.94 -36.33
C PHE A 4 70.20 -27.02 -35.55
N ILE A 5 69.39 -26.10 -36.08
CA ILE A 5 69.02 -25.60 -37.41
C ILE A 5 68.22 -24.29 -37.12
N LYS A 6 68.55 -23.17 -37.77
CA LYS A 6 67.73 -22.39 -38.72
C LYS A 6 66.48 -21.66 -38.19
N LYS A 7 66.49 -20.35 -38.51
CA LYS A 7 65.44 -19.56 -39.21
C LYS A 7 64.13 -19.35 -38.41
N LEU A 8 63.41 -18.24 -38.53
CA LEU A 8 63.03 -17.43 -39.68
C LEU A 8 62.29 -16.20 -39.07
N LEU A 9 62.75 -14.96 -39.29
CA LEU A 9 62.19 -13.94 -40.20
C LEU A 9 61.04 -13.06 -39.67
N PHE A 10 61.22 -11.75 -39.96
CA PHE A 10 60.25 -10.73 -40.41
C PHE A 10 59.04 -10.43 -39.51
N SER A 11 58.51 -9.21 -39.41
CA SER A 11 58.79 -7.91 -40.04
C SER A 11 57.97 -6.86 -39.29
N SER A 12 58.50 -5.65 -39.22
CA SER A 12 57.87 -4.38 -38.88
C SER A 12 56.59 -4.08 -39.68
N SER A 13 55.62 -3.38 -39.05
CA SER A 13 54.86 -2.25 -39.61
C SER A 13 53.97 -1.58 -38.55
N ALA A 14 53.94 -0.25 -38.58
CA ALA A 14 53.16 0.65 -37.73
C ALA A 14 51.66 0.68 -38.10
N ILE A 15 50.79 1.01 -37.13
CA ILE A 15 49.39 1.39 -37.35
C ILE A 15 49.08 2.67 -36.57
N ILE A 16 48.60 3.68 -37.30
CA ILE A 16 47.91 4.89 -36.84
C ILE A 16 46.41 4.57 -36.72
N LEU A 17 45.69 5.06 -35.69
CA LEU A 17 44.28 5.52 -35.77
C LEU A 17 43.77 6.05 -34.40
N SER A 18 43.37 7.34 -34.36
CA SER A 18 42.29 7.88 -33.49
C SER A 18 40.95 7.78 -34.27
N PRO A 19 39.70 8.02 -33.76
CA PRO A 19 39.22 8.54 -32.46
C PRO A 19 37.94 7.84 -31.87
N LEU A 20 37.40 8.40 -30.77
CA LEU A 20 36.00 8.40 -30.28
C LEU A 20 35.28 7.06 -29.97
N PHE A 21 34.78 6.92 -28.74
CA PHE A 21 33.33 6.81 -28.47
C PHE A 21 33.03 7.08 -26.98
N PHE A 22 32.15 8.07 -26.75
CA PHE A 22 31.40 8.20 -25.52
C PHE A 22 30.61 6.91 -25.28
N ILE A 23 30.81 6.25 -24.14
CA ILE A 23 29.76 5.44 -23.54
C ILE A 23 29.56 5.99 -22.14
N SER A 24 28.43 6.66 -22.04
CA SER A 24 27.68 6.94 -20.82
C SER A 24 27.91 5.88 -19.75
N CYS A 25 28.42 6.30 -18.59
CA CYS A 25 27.93 5.68 -17.37
C CYS A 25 26.49 6.18 -17.19
N TYR A 26 25.58 5.57 -17.97
CA TYR A 26 24.24 5.28 -17.49
C TYR A 26 24.46 4.76 -16.08
N GLN A 27 24.07 5.54 -15.07
CA GLN A 27 23.83 4.96 -13.77
C GLN A 27 22.93 3.77 -14.04
N ASN A 28 23.49 2.60 -13.75
CA ASN A 28 22.82 1.34 -13.84
C ASN A 28 21.55 1.53 -12.99
N GLU A 29 20.40 1.77 -13.63
CA GLU A 29 19.06 1.62 -13.04
C GLU A 29 18.83 0.12 -12.78
N ALA A 30 19.83 -0.53 -12.19
CA ALA A 30 19.81 -1.88 -11.69
C ALA A 30 18.67 -1.91 -10.68
N THR A 31 17.60 -2.57 -11.09
CA THR A 31 16.46 -3.04 -10.30
C THR A 31 16.37 -2.39 -8.92
N ARG A 32 15.95 -1.11 -8.86
CA ARG A 32 15.81 -0.41 -7.58
C ARG A 32 14.87 -1.22 -6.70
N LEU A 33 15.42 -1.81 -5.64
CA LEU A 33 14.62 -2.43 -4.60
C LEU A 33 14.06 -1.30 -3.74
N TYR A 34 12.75 -1.23 -3.64
CA TYR A 34 12.10 -0.26 -2.77
C TYR A 34 12.18 -0.76 -1.33
N GLN A 35 12.96 -0.11 -0.47
CA GLN A 35 13.16 -0.56 0.92
C GLN A 35 13.28 0.62 1.91
N GLU A 36 13.02 1.84 1.45
CA GLU A 36 13.30 3.05 2.21
C GLU A 36 12.32 3.19 3.38
N ALA A 37 11.04 2.91 3.16
CA ALA A 37 10.04 2.94 4.23
C ALA A 37 10.21 1.77 5.21
N GLN A 38 10.79 0.65 4.77
CA GLN A 38 11.03 -0.51 5.65
C GLN A 38 12.03 -0.24 6.78
N LYS A 39 12.86 0.81 6.66
CA LYS A 39 13.74 1.31 7.74
C LYS A 39 12.93 1.77 8.96
N TYR A 40 11.74 2.31 8.72
CA TYR A 40 10.87 2.89 9.74
C TYR A 40 9.76 1.94 10.17
N TYR A 41 9.28 1.10 9.26
CA TYR A 41 8.23 0.13 9.56
C TYR A 41 8.47 -1.19 8.82
N LYS A 42 8.83 -2.24 9.55
CA LYS A 42 8.99 -3.58 8.97
C LYS A 42 7.64 -4.24 8.75
N ILE A 43 7.33 -4.54 7.50
CA ILE A 43 6.22 -5.41 7.13
C ILE A 43 6.70 -6.87 7.26
N ARG A 44 5.78 -7.78 7.58
CA ARG A 44 6.06 -9.22 7.51
C ARG A 44 6.61 -9.57 6.13
N ASP A 45 7.66 -10.37 6.08
CA ASP A 45 8.08 -10.96 4.81
C ASP A 45 7.09 -12.06 4.42
N PHE A 46 6.17 -11.72 3.52
CA PHE A 46 5.18 -12.67 3.01
C PHE A 46 5.82 -13.50 1.89
N LEU A 47 5.75 -14.83 2.02
CA LEU A 47 6.21 -15.76 0.98
C LEU A 47 5.20 -15.86 -0.17
N LYS A 48 3.91 -15.70 0.13
CA LYS A 48 2.79 -15.68 -0.82
C LYS A 48 2.04 -14.35 -0.69
N ASN A 49 1.19 -14.03 -1.66
CA ASN A 49 0.37 -12.83 -1.57
C ASN A 49 -0.58 -12.94 -0.35
N PRO A 50 -0.70 -11.91 0.51
CA PRO A 50 -1.68 -11.88 1.58
C PRO A 50 -3.12 -12.21 1.14
N PHE A 51 -3.49 -11.90 -0.11
CA PHE A 51 -4.75 -12.35 -0.70
C PHE A 51 -4.87 -13.88 -0.68
N ASP A 52 -3.90 -14.59 -1.28
CA ASP A 52 -3.90 -16.05 -1.37
C ASP A 52 -3.81 -16.70 0.01
N ASP A 53 -2.95 -16.18 0.89
CA ASP A 53 -2.78 -16.68 2.25
C ASP A 53 -4.09 -16.58 3.05
N LEU A 54 -4.91 -15.55 2.82
CA LEU A 54 -6.18 -15.39 3.51
C LEU A 54 -7.23 -16.45 3.13
N PHE A 55 -7.10 -17.07 1.95
CA PHE A 55 -7.94 -18.21 1.54
C PHE A 55 -7.47 -19.54 2.14
N ASP A 56 -6.21 -19.64 2.55
CA ASP A 56 -5.67 -20.77 3.29
C ASP A 56 -5.80 -20.54 4.80
N GLN A 57 -6.81 -21.15 5.42
CA GLN A 57 -7.03 -21.04 6.87
C GLN A 57 -5.87 -21.56 7.73
N GLN A 58 -4.95 -22.34 7.14
CA GLN A 58 -3.76 -22.81 7.83
C GLN A 58 -2.58 -21.84 7.75
N SER A 59 -2.65 -20.81 6.91
CA SER A 59 -1.60 -19.79 6.82
C SER A 59 -1.49 -19.00 8.11
N ASP A 60 -0.27 -18.58 8.44
CA ASP A 60 -0.03 -17.72 9.60
C ASP A 60 -0.76 -16.38 9.49
N TYR A 61 -0.95 -15.88 8.26
CA TYR A 61 -1.68 -14.64 8.04
C TYR A 61 -3.17 -14.79 8.36
N ALA A 62 -3.83 -15.83 7.84
CA ALA A 62 -5.24 -16.09 8.12
C ALA A 62 -5.49 -16.34 9.62
N LYS A 63 -4.60 -17.12 10.26
CA LYS A 63 -4.63 -17.35 11.72
C LYS A 63 -4.50 -16.06 12.51
N ASP A 64 -3.59 -15.18 12.11
CA ASP A 64 -3.46 -13.88 12.78
C ASP A 64 -4.71 -13.03 12.59
N ILE A 65 -5.26 -12.92 11.37
CA ILE A 65 -6.51 -12.18 11.14
C ILE A 65 -7.65 -12.73 12.01
N ALA A 66 -7.78 -14.06 12.11
CA ALA A 66 -8.79 -14.68 12.95
C ALA A 66 -8.69 -14.27 14.43
N LYS A 67 -7.48 -14.14 14.98
CA LYS A 67 -7.28 -13.63 16.35
C LYS A 67 -7.86 -12.24 16.54
N PHE A 68 -7.63 -11.32 15.60
CA PHE A 68 -8.17 -9.95 15.68
C PHE A 68 -9.70 -9.89 15.58
N LEU A 69 -10.34 -10.89 14.97
CA LEU A 69 -11.79 -10.95 14.81
C LEU A 69 -12.49 -11.66 15.97
N ASP A 70 -11.81 -12.58 16.65
CA ASP A 70 -12.36 -13.33 17.78
C ASP A 70 -12.24 -12.56 19.10
N GLN A 71 -13.35 -11.95 19.52
CA GLN A 71 -13.44 -11.17 20.76
C GLN A 71 -13.17 -11.97 22.05
N ASN A 72 -13.13 -13.31 21.98
CA ASN A 72 -12.81 -14.15 23.12
C ASN A 72 -11.34 -14.57 23.16
N TYR A 73 -10.57 -14.26 22.11
CA TYR A 73 -9.17 -14.65 22.01
C TYR A 73 -8.35 -14.01 23.13
N GLN A 74 -7.44 -14.79 23.73
CA GLN A 74 -6.56 -14.32 24.78
C GLN A 74 -5.15 -14.11 24.22
N TRP A 75 -4.71 -12.84 24.16
CA TRP A 75 -3.42 -12.45 23.60
C TRP A 75 -2.24 -13.04 24.39
N THR A 76 -1.43 -13.86 23.73
CA THR A 76 -0.19 -14.40 24.33
C THR A 76 0.89 -13.31 24.41
N GLN A 77 1.92 -13.52 25.23
CA GLN A 77 3.06 -12.58 25.29
C GLN A 77 3.76 -12.42 23.94
N GLN A 78 3.84 -13.50 23.16
CA GLN A 78 4.41 -13.45 21.81
C GLN A 78 3.56 -12.58 20.88
N ASP A 79 2.23 -12.67 20.95
CA ASP A 79 1.35 -11.82 20.14
C ASP A 79 1.48 -10.34 20.55
N LYS A 80 1.53 -10.06 21.85
CA LYS A 80 1.70 -8.68 22.37
C LYS A 80 2.98 -8.03 21.83
N LEU A 81 4.07 -8.79 21.77
CA LEU A 81 5.34 -8.32 21.18
C LEU A 81 5.22 -8.13 19.65
N LYS A 82 4.57 -9.07 18.97
CA LYS A 82 4.41 -9.07 17.51
C LYS A 82 3.51 -7.93 17.01
N PHE A 83 2.47 -7.59 17.76
CA PHE A 83 1.42 -6.64 17.35
C PHE A 83 1.42 -5.34 18.16
N LYS A 84 2.50 -5.04 18.89
CA LYS A 84 2.62 -3.83 19.74
C LYS A 84 2.35 -2.50 19.03
N ASP A 85 2.48 -2.46 17.70
CA ASP A 85 2.31 -1.27 16.86
C ASP A 85 0.98 -1.28 16.07
N ASP A 86 0.18 -2.35 16.20
CA ASP A 86 -1.20 -2.46 15.69
C ASP A 86 -2.14 -1.85 16.73
N LYS A 87 -2.32 -0.53 16.68
CA LYS A 87 -3.13 0.26 17.63
C LYS A 87 -4.05 1.22 16.89
N LEU A 88 -5.11 1.64 17.57
CA LEU A 88 -5.94 2.76 17.13
C LEU A 88 -5.14 4.09 17.19
N PRO A 89 -5.51 5.08 16.38
CA PRO A 89 -4.96 6.43 16.51
C PRO A 89 -5.44 7.09 17.82
N ASP A 90 -4.75 8.17 18.23
CA ASP A 90 -4.98 8.83 19.51
C ASP A 90 -6.39 9.42 19.61
N GLN A 91 -7.09 9.11 20.71
CA GLN A 91 -8.46 9.57 20.98
C GLN A 91 -8.56 11.07 21.27
N GLN A 92 -7.43 11.74 21.51
CA GLN A 92 -7.34 13.20 21.53
C GLN A 92 -7.76 13.80 20.18
N TYR A 93 -7.39 13.14 19.08
CA TYR A 93 -7.58 13.66 17.72
C TYR A 93 -8.63 12.91 16.91
N PHE A 94 -8.98 11.69 17.32
CA PHE A 94 -9.94 10.86 16.64
C PHE A 94 -11.11 10.48 17.54
N ASP A 95 -12.26 10.31 16.91
CA ASP A 95 -13.38 9.61 17.50
C ASP A 95 -13.58 8.26 16.80
N LYS A 96 -14.25 7.33 17.47
CA LYS A 96 -14.50 6.00 16.94
C LYS A 96 -15.89 5.51 17.30
N ILE A 97 -16.51 4.81 16.37
CA ILE A 97 -17.81 4.16 16.56
C ILE A 97 -17.64 2.67 16.34
N LEU A 98 -18.21 1.86 17.24
CA LEU A 98 -18.30 0.43 17.01
C LEU A 98 -19.42 0.18 16.00
N ALA A 99 -19.09 -0.53 14.93
CA ALA A 99 -19.98 -0.80 13.84
C ALA A 99 -19.86 -2.25 13.37
N GLU A 100 -20.82 -2.67 12.56
CA GLU A 100 -20.86 -3.99 11.95
C GLU A 100 -20.80 -3.84 10.41
N ILE A 101 -20.00 -4.68 9.75
CA ILE A 101 -19.99 -4.77 8.29
C ILE A 101 -21.34 -5.29 7.80
N VAL A 102 -22.05 -4.48 6.99
CA VAL A 102 -23.29 -4.91 6.33
C VAL A 102 -23.01 -5.40 4.92
N GLU A 103 -22.25 -4.62 4.15
CA GLU A 103 -21.97 -4.92 2.75
C GLU A 103 -20.71 -4.19 2.27
N TRP A 104 -19.81 -4.88 1.58
CA TRP A 104 -18.76 -4.25 0.77
C TRP A 104 -19.31 -3.96 -0.62
N LYS A 105 -19.31 -2.67 -1.02
CA LYS A 105 -19.69 -2.25 -2.38
C LYS A 105 -18.56 -2.51 -3.37
N ASP A 106 -17.34 -2.22 -2.95
CA ASP A 106 -16.10 -2.52 -3.65
C ASP A 106 -14.96 -2.65 -2.61
N GLY A 107 -13.69 -2.51 -3.03
CA GLY A 107 -12.54 -2.66 -2.16
C GLY A 107 -12.27 -1.49 -1.20
N ASP A 108 -12.85 -0.30 -1.43
CA ASP A 108 -12.65 0.90 -0.61
C ASP A 108 -13.94 1.53 -0.07
N THR A 109 -15.09 0.99 -0.45
CA THR A 109 -16.43 1.48 -0.08
C THR A 109 -17.26 0.38 0.58
N VAL A 110 -17.83 0.70 1.75
CA VAL A 110 -18.54 -0.26 2.61
C VAL A 110 -19.75 0.36 3.30
N ILE A 111 -20.82 -0.42 3.45
CA ILE A 111 -21.97 -0.07 4.28
C ILE A 111 -21.77 -0.65 5.67
N LEU A 112 -21.91 0.21 6.67
CA LEU A 112 -21.79 -0.13 8.07
C LEU A 112 -23.12 0.08 8.80
N LYS A 113 -23.33 -0.74 9.84
CA LYS A 113 -24.38 -0.53 10.84
C LYS A 113 -23.77 -0.05 12.14
N SER A 114 -24.12 1.16 12.61
CA SER A 114 -23.65 1.64 13.92
C SER A 114 -24.26 0.81 15.04
N LEU A 115 -23.44 0.35 15.99
CA LEU A 115 -23.93 -0.41 17.16
C LEU A 115 -24.14 0.45 18.40
N ASN A 116 -23.50 1.62 18.48
CA ASN A 116 -23.49 2.45 19.68
C ASN A 116 -23.30 3.96 19.41
N SER A 117 -23.95 4.52 18.40
CA SER A 117 -23.78 5.95 18.08
C SER A 117 -25.08 6.67 17.79
N GLU A 118 -25.21 7.87 18.36
CA GLU A 118 -26.21 8.87 18.00
C GLU A 118 -25.68 9.87 16.96
N LYS A 119 -24.36 9.87 16.71
CA LYS A 119 -23.69 10.82 15.79
C LYS A 119 -23.82 10.43 14.32
N LEU A 120 -24.08 9.16 14.04
CA LEU A 120 -24.20 8.63 12.69
C LEU A 120 -25.56 7.95 12.51
N PRO A 121 -26.10 7.94 11.28
CA PRO A 121 -27.28 7.14 10.96
C PRO A 121 -27.03 5.67 11.29
N GLN A 122 -28.11 4.93 11.58
CA GLN A 122 -28.01 3.50 11.90
C GLN A 122 -27.32 2.70 10.80
N LEU A 123 -27.59 3.04 9.53
CA LEU A 123 -26.92 2.51 8.35
C LEU A 123 -26.28 3.65 7.59
N PHE A 124 -25.00 3.50 7.24
CA PHE A 124 -24.26 4.54 6.55
C PHE A 124 -23.20 3.95 5.63
N SER A 125 -22.96 4.63 4.51
CA SER A 125 -21.92 4.27 3.55
C SER A 125 -20.62 5.00 3.89
N VAL A 126 -19.50 4.29 3.83
CA VAL A 126 -18.16 4.78 4.14
C VAL A 126 -17.26 4.62 2.92
N ARG A 127 -16.52 5.68 2.60
CA ARG A 127 -15.35 5.65 1.71
C ARG A 127 -14.09 5.69 2.58
N LEU A 128 -13.17 4.77 2.33
CA LEU A 128 -11.91 4.72 3.05
C LEU A 128 -10.95 5.80 2.55
N GLU A 129 -10.41 6.59 3.47
CA GLU A 129 -9.80 7.89 3.13
C GLU A 129 -8.35 7.83 2.62
N SER A 130 -7.63 6.74 2.91
CA SER A 130 -6.18 6.65 2.69
C SER A 130 -5.77 5.66 1.58
N ILE A 131 -6.76 5.11 0.87
CA ILE A 131 -6.55 4.20 -0.24
C ILE A 131 -7.53 4.51 -1.37
N ASP A 132 -7.18 4.07 -2.56
CA ASP A 132 -8.08 3.97 -3.71
C ASP A 132 -7.96 2.56 -4.31
N THR A 133 -9.08 1.96 -4.68
CA THR A 133 -9.13 0.65 -5.35
C THR A 133 -9.63 0.78 -6.78
N PRO A 134 -9.32 -0.17 -7.68
CA PRO A 134 -9.91 -0.19 -9.02
C PRO A 134 -11.45 -0.27 -8.95
N GLU A 135 -12.14 0.38 -9.88
CA GLU A 135 -13.60 0.51 -9.82
C GLU A 135 -14.34 -0.72 -10.33
N THR A 136 -15.42 -1.09 -9.65
CA THR A 136 -16.36 -2.14 -10.13
C THR A 136 -17.34 -1.60 -11.19
N GLY A 137 -17.48 -0.29 -11.30
CA GLY A 137 -18.25 0.38 -12.34
C GLY A 137 -18.19 1.89 -12.24
N MET A 138 -18.82 2.56 -13.21
CA MET A 138 -18.86 4.01 -13.30
C MET A 138 -20.22 4.50 -13.77
N ILE A 139 -20.54 5.76 -13.46
CA ILE A 139 -21.64 6.45 -14.13
C ILE A 139 -21.09 7.01 -15.44
N ASN A 140 -21.63 6.55 -16.56
CA ASN A 140 -21.22 7.01 -17.88
C ASN A 140 -21.77 8.42 -18.18
N LYS A 141 -21.42 8.97 -19.35
CA LYS A 141 -21.83 10.33 -19.75
C LYS A 141 -23.35 10.51 -19.85
N ASP A 142 -24.09 9.43 -20.02
CA ASP A 142 -25.56 9.41 -20.10
C ASP A 142 -26.22 9.23 -18.73
N GLY A 143 -25.46 9.27 -17.64
CA GLY A 143 -25.96 9.08 -16.28
C GLY A 143 -26.30 7.64 -15.93
N LYS A 144 -25.91 6.66 -16.75
CA LYS A 144 -26.18 5.23 -16.52
C LYS A 144 -24.99 4.55 -15.86
N TYR A 145 -25.29 3.63 -14.93
CA TYR A 145 -24.27 2.77 -14.35
C TYR A 145 -23.78 1.75 -15.39
N GLU A 146 -22.48 1.72 -15.59
CA GLU A 146 -21.77 0.79 -16.46
C GLU A 146 -20.75 0.02 -15.62
N LYS A 147 -20.79 -1.31 -15.70
CA LYS A 147 -19.79 -2.15 -15.02
C LYS A 147 -18.46 -2.03 -15.75
N THR A 148 -17.38 -1.93 -14.98
CA THR A 148 -16.05 -1.98 -15.56
C THR A 148 -15.77 -3.36 -16.16
N SER A 149 -14.90 -3.43 -17.16
CA SER A 149 -14.51 -4.67 -17.84
C SER A 149 -12.99 -4.84 -17.93
N GLY A 150 -12.53 -6.02 -18.35
CA GLY A 150 -11.11 -6.30 -18.57
C GLY A 150 -10.27 -6.35 -17.29
N VAL A 151 -9.07 -5.80 -17.34
CA VAL A 151 -8.08 -5.89 -16.26
C VAL A 151 -8.48 -5.10 -15.01
N GLU A 152 -9.11 -3.93 -15.18
CA GLU A 152 -9.64 -3.13 -14.07
C GLU A 152 -10.69 -3.92 -13.29
N ALA A 153 -11.67 -4.50 -13.99
CA ALA A 153 -12.70 -5.33 -13.37
C ALA A 153 -12.14 -6.55 -12.63
N LYS A 154 -11.10 -7.19 -13.18
CA LYS A 154 -10.41 -8.32 -12.52
C LYS A 154 -9.86 -7.90 -11.16
N PHE A 155 -9.15 -6.77 -11.08
CA PHE A 155 -8.57 -6.32 -9.82
C PHE A 155 -9.57 -5.66 -8.87
N ALA A 156 -10.60 -4.98 -9.40
CA ALA A 156 -11.73 -4.49 -8.61
C ALA A 156 -12.45 -5.64 -7.88
N ASN A 157 -12.67 -6.76 -8.59
CA ASN A 157 -13.25 -7.97 -8.01
C ASN A 157 -12.32 -8.59 -6.96
N LYS A 158 -11.01 -8.75 -7.25
CA LYS A 158 -10.05 -9.25 -6.25
C LYS A 158 -10.01 -8.37 -4.99
N ALA A 159 -10.02 -7.04 -5.13
CA ALA A 159 -10.06 -6.11 -4.00
C ALA A 159 -11.34 -6.28 -3.17
N THR A 160 -12.49 -6.42 -3.84
CA THR A 160 -13.78 -6.66 -3.20
C THR A 160 -13.83 -8.01 -2.48
N GLU A 161 -13.30 -9.06 -3.10
CA GLU A 161 -13.19 -10.40 -2.50
C GLU A 161 -12.28 -10.40 -1.27
N PHE A 162 -11.14 -9.71 -1.36
CA PHE A 162 -10.25 -9.51 -0.21
C PHE A 162 -11.00 -8.85 0.95
N ALA A 163 -11.73 -7.76 0.66
CA ALA A 163 -12.53 -7.03 1.65
C ALA A 163 -13.54 -7.92 2.36
N LYS A 164 -14.31 -8.69 1.57
CA LYS A 164 -15.31 -9.64 2.08
C LYS A 164 -14.68 -10.79 2.87
N LYS A 165 -13.46 -11.20 2.53
CA LYS A 165 -12.77 -12.30 3.20
C LYS A 165 -12.13 -11.85 4.52
N ILE A 166 -11.46 -10.70 4.55
CA ILE A 166 -10.77 -10.19 5.73
C ILE A 166 -11.76 -9.64 6.76
N LEU A 167 -12.82 -9.00 6.29
CA LEU A 167 -13.88 -8.42 7.11
C LEU A 167 -15.24 -8.87 6.55
N PRO A 168 -15.67 -10.10 6.87
CA PRO A 168 -16.94 -10.64 6.40
C PRO A 168 -18.14 -9.86 6.95
N VAL A 169 -19.28 -10.03 6.31
CA VAL A 169 -20.56 -9.49 6.80
C VAL A 169 -20.76 -9.94 8.26
N LYS A 170 -21.24 -9.04 9.11
CA LYS A 170 -21.33 -9.15 10.57
C LYS A 170 -20.01 -9.01 11.34
N ALA A 171 -18.86 -8.81 10.69
CA ALA A 171 -17.63 -8.49 11.41
C ALA A 171 -17.79 -7.16 12.17
N LYS A 172 -17.38 -7.15 13.43
CA LYS A 172 -17.34 -5.94 14.26
C LYS A 172 -16.07 -5.16 13.97
N VAL A 173 -16.23 -3.87 13.75
CA VAL A 173 -15.13 -2.96 13.40
C VAL A 173 -15.29 -1.62 14.13
N TYR A 174 -14.20 -0.89 14.24
CA TYR A 174 -14.19 0.51 14.63
C TYR A 174 -14.10 1.38 13.38
N PHE A 175 -15.16 2.15 13.11
CA PHE A 175 -15.10 3.25 12.17
C PHE A 175 -14.47 4.45 12.87
N VAL A 176 -13.31 4.88 12.39
CA VAL A 176 -12.49 5.92 12.98
C VAL A 176 -12.47 7.13 12.06
N PHE A 177 -12.67 8.31 12.65
CA PHE A 177 -12.76 9.59 11.93
C PHE A 177 -12.25 10.72 12.83
N HIS A 178 -12.03 11.90 12.24
CA HIS A 178 -11.52 13.07 12.97
C HIS A 178 -12.43 13.43 14.16
N LYS A 179 -11.86 13.91 15.28
CA LYS A 179 -12.60 14.19 16.52
C LYS A 179 -13.81 15.11 16.32
N THR A 180 -13.69 16.07 15.41
CA THR A 180 -14.74 17.04 15.09
C THR A 180 -15.91 16.45 14.30
N GLY A 181 -15.79 15.20 13.83
CA GLY A 181 -16.80 14.51 13.04
C GLY A 181 -16.25 13.98 11.71
N PRO A 182 -16.93 13.00 11.09
CA PRO A 182 -16.54 12.45 9.80
C PRO A 182 -16.85 13.46 8.69
N SER A 183 -15.90 13.64 7.79
CA SER A 183 -16.13 14.41 6.55
C SER A 183 -17.00 13.61 5.58
N ARG A 184 -17.50 14.27 4.53
CA ARG A 184 -18.36 13.63 3.51
C ARG A 184 -17.77 13.73 2.11
N SER A 185 -17.99 12.69 1.32
CA SER A 185 -17.74 12.65 -0.12
C SER A 185 -19.01 12.13 -0.79
N TYR A 186 -19.79 13.06 -1.37
CA TYR A 186 -21.18 12.80 -1.79
C TYR A 186 -22.01 12.26 -0.61
N GLU A 187 -22.74 11.16 -0.79
CA GLU A 187 -23.53 10.52 0.27
C GLU A 187 -22.68 9.77 1.31
N ARG A 188 -21.39 9.52 1.04
CA ARG A 188 -20.51 8.68 1.86
C ARG A 188 -19.82 9.47 2.96
N TYR A 189 -19.68 8.86 4.12
CA TYR A 189 -18.78 9.33 5.18
C TYR A 189 -17.35 8.91 4.87
N VAL A 190 -16.38 9.74 5.22
CA VAL A 190 -14.96 9.48 4.98
C VAL A 190 -14.28 9.16 6.31
N GLY A 191 -13.46 8.11 6.32
CA GLY A 191 -12.68 7.73 7.48
C GLY A 191 -11.92 6.43 7.25
N SER A 192 -11.61 5.74 8.35
CA SER A 192 -10.79 4.53 8.35
C SER A 192 -11.43 3.41 9.15
N ILE A 193 -11.19 2.16 8.74
CA ILE A 193 -11.69 0.97 9.43
C ILE A 193 -10.56 0.26 10.16
N PHE A 194 -10.77 0.05 11.46
CA PHE A 194 -9.91 -0.75 12.31
C PHE A 194 -10.68 -1.95 12.86
N PHE A 195 -10.00 -3.07 13.06
CA PHE A 195 -10.59 -4.30 13.62
C PHE A 195 -9.62 -4.96 14.59
N GLY A 196 -10.14 -5.55 15.66
CA GLY A 196 -9.34 -5.97 16.80
C GLY A 196 -10.05 -5.80 18.13
N HIS A 197 -9.34 -6.10 19.21
CA HIS A 197 -9.80 -5.96 20.60
C HIS A 197 -8.59 -5.85 21.54
N ASP A 198 -8.85 -5.48 22.81
CA ASP A 198 -7.86 -5.41 23.88
C ASP A 198 -6.57 -4.68 23.52
N GLU A 199 -6.71 -3.47 22.95
CA GLU A 199 -5.61 -2.59 22.52
C GLU A 199 -4.87 -2.99 21.24
N PHE A 200 -5.17 -4.16 20.66
CA PHE A 200 -4.58 -4.63 19.41
C PHE A 200 -5.55 -4.46 18.24
N TYR A 201 -5.22 -3.56 17.30
CA TYR A 201 -6.09 -3.17 16.20
C TYR A 201 -5.34 -3.08 14.86
N LYS A 202 -5.78 -3.87 13.89
CA LYS A 202 -5.35 -3.75 12.49
C LYS A 202 -6.15 -2.69 11.77
N ASN A 203 -5.51 -2.06 10.79
CA ASN A 203 -6.16 -1.14 9.87
C ASN A 203 -6.40 -1.83 8.52
N TYR A 204 -7.65 -1.88 8.05
CA TYR A 204 -7.99 -2.55 6.79
C TYR A 204 -7.25 -1.95 5.59
N SER A 205 -7.14 -0.62 5.51
CA SER A 205 -6.46 0.07 4.41
C SER A 205 -4.99 -0.33 4.29
N LEU A 206 -4.31 -0.58 5.41
CA LEU A 206 -2.96 -1.12 5.41
C LEU A 206 -2.91 -2.58 4.92
N GLU A 207 -3.87 -3.42 5.33
CA GLU A 207 -3.92 -4.83 4.93
C GLU A 207 -4.15 -5.01 3.42
N ILE A 208 -5.04 -4.23 2.81
CA ILE A 208 -5.28 -4.32 1.35
C ILE A 208 -4.10 -3.79 0.52
N VAL A 209 -3.35 -2.79 1.03
CA VAL A 209 -2.10 -2.34 0.39
C VAL A 209 -1.01 -3.41 0.47
N LYS A 210 -0.90 -4.16 1.58
CA LYS A 210 0.03 -5.30 1.68
C LYS A 210 -0.25 -6.38 0.62
N ALA A 211 -1.53 -6.61 0.31
CA ALA A 211 -1.95 -7.53 -0.75
C ALA A 211 -1.71 -6.99 -2.18
N GLY A 212 -1.31 -5.72 -2.31
CA GLY A 212 -1.17 -5.04 -3.59
C GLY A 212 -2.49 -4.84 -4.32
N LEU A 213 -3.62 -4.73 -3.61
CA LEU A 213 -4.95 -4.60 -4.21
C LEU A 213 -5.55 -3.19 -4.11
N ALA A 214 -4.84 -2.27 -3.46
CA ALA A 214 -5.17 -0.85 -3.39
C ALA A 214 -3.91 -0.01 -3.53
N ALA A 215 -4.07 1.20 -4.09
CA ALA A 215 -3.03 2.20 -4.08
C ALA A 215 -3.21 3.11 -2.86
N PRO A 216 -2.18 3.37 -2.04
CA PRO A 216 -2.28 4.36 -1.00
C PRO A 216 -2.36 5.77 -1.60
N ILE A 217 -3.15 6.63 -0.97
CA ILE A 217 -3.37 8.02 -1.42
C ILE A 217 -3.18 9.00 -0.26
N LEU A 218 -2.94 10.26 -0.60
CA LEU A 218 -2.67 11.32 0.36
C LEU A 218 -3.47 12.57 -0.02
N HIS A 219 -4.73 12.65 0.42
CA HIS A 219 -5.61 13.78 0.06
C HIS A 219 -5.23 15.09 0.75
N SER A 220 -4.67 15.02 1.96
CA SER A 220 -4.33 16.20 2.78
C SER A 220 -2.94 16.77 2.51
N GLY A 221 -2.23 16.26 1.50
CA GLY A 221 -0.86 16.65 1.18
C GLY A 221 0.18 16.16 2.20
N PHE A 222 1.45 16.50 1.95
CA PHE A 222 2.57 15.95 2.73
C PHE A 222 2.67 16.43 4.18
N SER A 223 2.16 17.63 4.49
CA SER A 223 2.15 18.13 5.87
C SER A 223 1.34 17.24 6.81
N ALA A 224 0.32 16.54 6.29
CA ALA A 224 -0.51 15.63 7.06
C ALA A 224 0.28 14.46 7.68
N ILE A 225 1.42 14.06 7.09
CA ILE A 225 2.25 12.98 7.60
C ILE A 225 2.81 13.28 9.00
N ASN A 226 3.01 14.56 9.32
CA ASN A 226 3.53 15.00 10.61
C ASN A 226 2.46 15.66 11.50
N ASP A 227 1.21 15.68 11.03
CA ASP A 227 0.08 16.23 11.75
C ASP A 227 -0.67 15.08 12.46
N PRO A 228 -0.58 14.98 13.81
CA PRO A 228 -1.20 13.90 14.56
C PRO A 228 -2.73 13.95 14.54
N THR A 229 -3.32 15.03 13.99
CA THR A 229 -4.77 15.13 13.78
C THR A 229 -5.25 14.36 12.55
N THR A 230 -4.34 13.97 11.65
CA THR A 230 -4.71 13.29 10.41
C THR A 230 -4.32 11.82 10.44
N ILE A 231 -5.11 10.96 9.78
CA ILE A 231 -4.83 9.52 9.77
C ILE A 231 -3.49 9.19 9.10
N TYR A 232 -3.07 10.06 8.18
CA TYR A 232 -1.84 9.92 7.41
C TYR A 232 -0.60 9.88 8.29
N SER A 233 -0.61 10.59 9.43
CA SER A 233 0.49 10.51 10.41
C SER A 233 0.65 9.13 11.06
N TYR A 234 -0.40 8.31 11.07
CA TYR A 234 -0.39 6.95 11.62
C TYR A 234 -0.17 5.87 10.57
N LEU A 235 -0.65 6.11 9.33
CA LEU A 235 -0.72 5.07 8.29
C LEU A 235 0.29 5.27 7.17
N SER A 236 0.66 6.49 6.78
CA SER A 236 1.36 6.70 5.50
C SER A 236 2.71 6.00 5.43
N ILE A 237 3.51 6.02 6.50
CA ILE A 237 4.80 5.30 6.51
C ILE A 237 4.62 3.78 6.46
N LYS A 238 3.57 3.26 7.11
CA LYS A 238 3.22 1.83 7.08
C LYS A 238 2.75 1.42 5.68
N GLN A 239 1.93 2.26 5.04
CA GLN A 239 1.44 2.07 3.69
C GLN A 239 2.56 2.18 2.65
N ALA A 240 3.51 3.10 2.82
CA ALA A 240 4.71 3.17 1.98
C ALA A 240 5.46 1.85 2.06
N SER A 241 5.77 1.36 3.26
CA SER A 241 6.44 0.07 3.46
C SER A 241 5.66 -1.12 2.86
N ALA A 242 4.33 -1.13 3.00
CA ALA A 242 3.47 -2.14 2.40
C ALA A 242 3.49 -2.10 0.85
N LEU A 243 3.44 -0.90 0.27
CA LEU A 243 3.52 -0.68 -1.17
C LEU A 243 4.87 -1.13 -1.73
N GLU A 244 5.97 -0.73 -1.08
CA GLU A 244 7.33 -1.16 -1.45
C GLU A 244 7.43 -2.69 -1.48
N ASN A 245 6.87 -3.37 -0.46
CA ASN A 245 6.85 -4.83 -0.41
C ASN A 245 6.00 -5.44 -1.55
N ALA A 246 4.78 -4.92 -1.77
CA ALA A 246 3.89 -5.42 -2.81
C ALA A 246 4.51 -5.29 -4.21
N ILE A 247 5.17 -4.17 -4.52
CA ILE A 247 5.92 -3.99 -5.78
C ILE A 247 7.08 -4.98 -5.87
N ASN A 248 7.88 -5.09 -4.80
CA ASN A 248 9.06 -5.94 -4.80
C ASN A 248 8.75 -7.42 -5.03
N LYS A 249 7.61 -7.87 -4.50
CA LYS A 249 7.12 -9.24 -4.59
C LYS A 249 6.13 -9.46 -5.74
N LYS A 250 5.80 -8.41 -6.50
CA LYS A 250 4.82 -8.42 -7.60
C LYS A 250 3.44 -8.92 -7.16
N PHE A 251 2.96 -8.44 -6.02
CA PHE A 251 1.64 -8.82 -5.49
C PHE A 251 0.52 -7.98 -6.11
N GLY A 252 -0.66 -8.60 -6.24
CA GLY A 252 -1.89 -7.95 -6.66
C GLY A 252 -1.76 -7.27 -8.02
N VAL A 253 -2.07 -5.98 -8.09
CA VAL A 253 -1.99 -5.17 -9.31
C VAL A 253 -0.58 -5.14 -9.89
N PHE A 254 0.45 -5.45 -9.10
CA PHE A 254 1.84 -5.47 -9.54
C PHE A 254 2.28 -6.82 -10.16
N GLU A 255 1.39 -7.83 -10.25
CA GLU A 255 1.70 -9.15 -10.84
C GLU A 255 2.23 -9.04 -12.29
N GLY A 256 1.80 -8.01 -13.02
CA GLY A 256 2.15 -7.78 -14.43
C GLY A 256 3.39 -6.91 -14.68
N ILE A 257 4.05 -6.34 -13.65
CA ILE A 257 5.18 -5.43 -13.90
C ILE A 257 6.36 -6.19 -14.53
N ARG A 258 6.94 -5.63 -15.59
CA ARG A 258 8.11 -6.21 -16.26
C ARG A 258 9.34 -6.16 -15.35
N ASP A 259 9.62 -4.98 -14.83
CA ASP A 259 10.70 -4.70 -13.90
C ASP A 259 10.20 -3.76 -12.79
N LYS A 260 11.10 -3.39 -11.87
CA LYS A 260 10.80 -2.51 -10.73
C LYS A 260 11.05 -1.04 -11.02
N LYS A 261 11.19 -0.65 -12.29
CA LYS A 261 11.32 0.77 -12.65
C LYS A 261 9.96 1.44 -12.50
N PHE A 262 9.98 2.69 -12.07
CA PHE A 262 8.76 3.46 -11.83
C PHE A 262 7.84 3.51 -13.05
N ASN A 263 8.40 3.68 -14.26
CA ASN A 263 7.61 3.70 -15.49
C ASN A 263 6.87 2.38 -15.75
N SER A 264 7.47 1.21 -15.46
CA SER A 264 6.78 -0.08 -15.60
C SER A 264 5.68 -0.26 -14.56
N ILE A 265 5.85 0.32 -13.37
CA ILE A 265 4.83 0.31 -12.32
C ILE A 265 3.66 1.21 -12.73
N THR A 266 3.92 2.44 -13.18
CA THR A 266 2.85 3.36 -13.59
C THR A 266 2.08 2.85 -14.80
N GLN A 267 2.76 2.24 -15.79
CA GLN A 267 2.09 1.63 -16.95
C GLN A 267 1.02 0.60 -16.54
N VAL A 268 1.38 -0.33 -15.65
CA VAL A 268 0.43 -1.34 -15.18
C VAL A 268 -0.72 -0.72 -14.39
N LEU A 269 -0.43 0.29 -13.56
CA LEU A 269 -1.48 0.98 -12.82
C LEU A 269 -2.39 1.81 -13.73
N GLU A 270 -1.88 2.45 -14.80
CA GLU A 270 -2.67 3.19 -15.80
C GLU A 270 -3.59 2.27 -16.60
N GLU A 271 -3.15 1.04 -16.87
CA GLU A 271 -3.99 0.02 -17.50
C GLU A 271 -5.15 -0.43 -16.59
N ILE A 272 -4.94 -0.40 -15.27
CA ILE A 272 -5.91 -0.83 -14.26
C ILE A 272 -6.81 0.32 -13.78
N TRP A 273 -6.31 1.54 -13.57
CA TRP A 273 -7.07 2.69 -13.05
C TRP A 273 -7.60 3.59 -14.18
N LYS A 274 -8.35 3.03 -15.13
CA LYS A 274 -8.88 3.82 -16.26
C LYS A 274 -10.03 4.73 -15.87
N THR A 275 -10.83 4.31 -14.90
CA THR A 275 -12.07 5.01 -14.52
C THR A 275 -11.81 6.26 -13.67
N ARG A 276 -11.05 6.12 -12.58
CA ARG A 276 -10.80 7.20 -11.59
C ARG A 276 -9.52 7.99 -11.85
N GLY A 277 -8.69 7.55 -12.80
CA GLY A 277 -7.35 8.08 -13.02
C GLY A 277 -6.33 7.50 -12.03
N LEU A 278 -5.06 7.58 -12.40
CA LEU A 278 -3.96 6.97 -11.67
C LEU A 278 -3.75 7.62 -10.28
N PRO A 279 -3.79 6.85 -9.18
CA PRO A 279 -3.39 7.33 -7.86
C PRO A 279 -1.90 7.75 -7.84
N PRO A 280 -1.53 8.84 -7.15
CA PRO A 280 -0.16 9.38 -7.17
C PRO A 280 0.82 8.55 -6.32
N ILE A 281 1.06 7.29 -6.70
CA ILE A 281 1.90 6.34 -5.95
C ILE A 281 3.35 6.80 -5.78
N SER A 282 3.83 7.73 -6.61
CA SER A 282 5.13 8.40 -6.44
C SER A 282 5.27 9.08 -5.08
N ASN A 283 4.16 9.49 -4.46
CA ASN A 283 4.16 10.09 -3.14
C ASN A 283 4.61 9.09 -2.07
N PHE A 284 4.51 7.79 -2.32
CA PHE A 284 4.81 6.72 -1.35
C PHE A 284 6.12 5.98 -1.66
N LEU A 285 6.86 6.40 -2.70
CA LEU A 285 8.11 5.77 -3.12
C LEU A 285 9.24 6.79 -3.15
N VAL A 286 10.42 6.42 -2.70
CA VAL A 286 11.63 7.23 -2.91
C VAL A 286 12.14 6.96 -4.32
N LEU A 287 12.14 7.98 -5.18
CA LEU A 287 12.58 7.93 -6.57
C LEU A 287 13.89 8.69 -6.80
N GLY A 288 14.65 8.93 -5.73
CA GLY A 288 15.93 9.65 -5.75
C GLY A 288 15.69 11.15 -5.82
N ASP A 289 16.64 11.90 -6.38
CA ASP A 289 16.55 13.36 -6.45
C ASP A 289 15.30 13.86 -7.18
N LYS A 290 14.73 13.04 -8.07
CA LYS A 290 13.52 13.34 -8.84
C LYS A 290 12.32 13.71 -7.96
N ASN A 291 12.19 13.13 -6.76
CA ASN A 291 11.09 13.42 -5.83
C ASN A 291 11.56 13.62 -4.38
N LYS A 292 12.78 14.10 -4.21
CA LYS A 292 13.27 14.54 -2.90
C LYS A 292 12.30 15.57 -2.30
N ASN A 293 11.99 15.40 -1.02
CA ASN A 293 10.99 16.18 -0.25
C ASN A 293 9.57 16.13 -0.82
N LYS A 294 9.28 15.20 -1.73
CA LYS A 294 7.97 14.98 -2.37
C LYS A 294 7.53 13.53 -2.23
N ASN A 295 7.90 12.90 -1.12
CA ASN A 295 7.49 11.55 -0.79
C ASN A 295 7.32 11.40 0.73
N VAL A 296 6.59 10.34 1.11
CA VAL A 296 6.21 10.06 2.49
C VAL A 296 7.43 9.81 3.39
N VAL A 297 8.46 9.16 2.88
CA VAL A 297 9.64 8.78 3.66
C VAL A 297 10.40 10.03 4.10
N ASP A 298 10.70 10.93 3.17
CA ASP A 298 11.42 12.18 3.46
C ASP A 298 10.65 13.06 4.45
N TRP A 299 9.32 13.17 4.29
CA TRP A 299 8.49 13.95 5.21
C TRP A 299 8.40 13.33 6.60
N TYR A 300 8.31 12.00 6.67
CA TYR A 300 8.32 11.28 7.94
C TYR A 300 9.66 11.46 8.68
N GLU A 301 10.78 11.36 7.96
CA GLU A 301 12.13 11.59 8.50
C GLU A 301 12.28 13.02 9.03
N PHE A 302 11.88 14.02 8.24
CA PHE A 302 11.86 15.42 8.67
C PHE A 302 11.06 15.62 9.97
N GLY A 303 9.87 15.03 10.08
CA GLY A 303 9.04 15.13 11.28
C GLY A 303 9.67 14.48 12.51
N ARG A 304 10.41 13.39 12.32
CA ARG A 304 11.17 12.73 13.39
C ARG A 304 12.33 13.60 13.88
N GLU A 305 13.13 14.14 12.97
CA GLU A 305 14.25 15.02 13.33
C GLU A 305 13.80 16.26 14.11
N LEU A 306 12.65 16.83 13.75
CA LEU A 306 12.07 17.95 14.49
C LEU A 306 11.65 17.60 15.91
N LYS A 307 11.22 16.35 16.17
CA LYS A 307 10.85 15.88 17.50
C LYS A 307 12.08 15.56 18.35
N GLU A 308 13.13 15.01 17.75
CA GLU A 308 14.39 14.68 18.44
C GLU A 308 15.19 15.92 18.88
N LYS A 309 14.93 17.09 18.27
CA LYS A 309 15.56 18.38 18.62
C LYS A 309 14.82 19.17 19.70
N LYS A 310 13.66 18.70 20.19
CA LYS A 310 12.86 19.34 21.24
C LYS A 310 13.03 18.62 22.56
#